data_AF-A0A1Y4WBE9-F1
#
_entry.id   AF-A0A1Y4WBE9-F1
#
_cell.length_a   1.000
_cell.length_b   1.000
_cell.length_c   1.000
_cell.angle_alpha   90.00
_cell.angle_beta   90.00
_cell.angle_gamma   90.00
#
_symmetry.space_group_name_H-M   'P 1'
#
loop_
_entity.id
_entity.type
_entity.pdbx_description
1 polymer ?
#
loop_
_entity_poly.entity_id
_entity_poly.type
_entity_poly.pdbx_seq_one_letter_code
_entity_poly.pdbx_strand_id
1 'polypeptide(L)'
;MKKRVVLLALAALVLLGAAWWWTGPRYALDGPPALTVSAGREGTSVGCWSVHWTSPTATFNADGDVPTAPYVRSRQPVVYVRAGVETLTLSYPVAPGHVRVSCTPDSGGEPVSLYEGGGKRELTIPLPEDFRGIYEVSETWNTVPPATGNAARGFLVVGEGEPVGDPKLNEPPALTVAIPGGKEVTARLGSYSWFVWLGGEEMEGTIADAAHPLARSDLPVLPVQPGEGLELRFAVPPDELSVWVWSPSQETQEEPVQVDSLSGYDLLVPENGDGKVYEVRASWHLVEETWSQVSYLFQIP
;
A
#
# COMPACT_ATOMS: atom_id res chain seq x y z
N MET A 1 -4.58 1.33 -73.28
CA MET A 1 -4.14 0.21 -72.41
C MET A 1 -3.54 0.65 -71.06
N LYS A 2 -2.74 1.72 -70.97
CA LYS A 2 -2.07 2.14 -69.71
C LYS A 2 -3.00 2.50 -68.53
N LYS A 3 -4.15 3.16 -68.75
CA LYS A 3 -5.07 3.57 -67.66
C LYS A 3 -5.78 2.41 -66.95
N ARG A 4 -6.08 1.32 -67.66
CA ARG A 4 -6.74 0.13 -67.06
C ARG A 4 -5.81 -0.65 -66.15
N VAL A 5 -4.52 -0.71 -66.48
CA VAL A 5 -3.49 -1.37 -65.66
C VAL A 5 -3.25 -0.62 -64.35
N VAL A 6 -3.24 0.72 -64.38
CA VAL A 6 -3.09 1.54 -63.17
C VAL A 6 -4.30 1.42 -62.23
N LEU A 7 -5.52 1.39 -62.78
CA LEU A 7 -6.74 1.20 -61.98
C LEU A 7 -6.81 -0.18 -61.33
N LEU A 8 -6.38 -1.23 -62.03
CA LEU A 8 -6.31 -2.58 -61.49
C LEU A 8 -5.25 -2.72 -60.39
N ALA A 9 -4.10 -2.04 -60.54
CA ALA A 9 -3.06 -2.01 -59.50
C ALA A 9 -3.50 -1.25 -58.24
N LEU A 10 -4.21 -0.13 -58.39
CA LEU A 10 -4.80 0.62 -57.26
C LEU A 10 -5.91 -0.18 -56.56
N ALA A 11 -6.78 -0.85 -57.31
CA ALA A 11 -7.80 -1.72 -56.74
C ALA A 11 -7.18 -2.91 -55.98
N ALA A 12 -6.10 -3.50 -56.51
CA ALA A 12 -5.37 -4.56 -55.83
C ALA A 12 -4.70 -4.08 -54.53
N LEU A 13 -4.16 -2.86 -54.50
CA LEU A 13 -3.59 -2.26 -53.29
C LEU A 13 -4.65 -1.94 -52.23
N VAL A 14 -5.82 -1.45 -52.63
CA VAL A 14 -6.95 -1.22 -51.71
C VAL A 14 -7.51 -2.54 -51.19
N LEU A 15 -7.59 -3.57 -52.02
CA LEU A 15 -8.04 -4.91 -51.59
C LEU A 15 -7.00 -5.60 -50.70
N LEU A 16 -5.70 -5.43 -50.96
CA LEU A 16 -4.65 -5.94 -50.08
C LEU A 16 -4.61 -5.19 -48.75
N GLY A 17 -4.79 -3.86 -48.74
CA GLY A 17 -4.92 -3.07 -47.52
C GLY A 17 -6.18 -3.40 -46.72
N ALA A 18 -7.31 -3.59 -47.39
CA ALA A 18 -8.57 -4.01 -46.77
C ALA A 18 -8.51 -5.46 -46.26
N ALA A 19 -7.84 -6.35 -46.98
CA ALA A 19 -7.60 -7.72 -46.55
C ALA A 19 -6.68 -7.75 -45.33
N TRP A 20 -5.62 -6.93 -45.27
CA TRP A 20 -4.75 -6.83 -44.09
C TRP A 20 -5.52 -6.30 -42.86
N TRP A 21 -6.45 -5.36 -43.06
CA TRP A 21 -7.36 -4.90 -42.01
C TRP A 21 -8.37 -5.98 -41.55
N TRP A 22 -8.70 -6.95 -42.42
CA TRP A 22 -9.66 -8.01 -42.13
C TRP A 22 -9.04 -9.32 -41.63
N THR A 23 -7.81 -9.66 -42.04
CA THR A 23 -7.13 -10.94 -41.78
C THR A 23 -5.86 -10.81 -40.92
N GLY A 24 -5.45 -9.59 -40.53
CA GLY A 24 -4.56 -9.43 -39.38
C GLY A 24 -5.23 -10.04 -38.14
N PRO A 25 -4.48 -10.59 -37.17
CA PRO A 25 -5.08 -11.22 -36.00
C PRO A 25 -6.05 -10.24 -35.34
N ARG A 26 -7.36 -10.51 -35.45
CA ARG A 26 -8.40 -9.77 -34.73
C ARG A 26 -8.39 -10.22 -33.27
N TYR A 27 -7.26 -10.08 -32.62
CA TYR A 27 -7.24 -9.95 -31.17
C TYR A 27 -7.49 -8.47 -30.90
N ALA A 28 -8.71 -8.00 -31.16
CA ALA A 28 -9.20 -6.87 -30.40
C ALA A 28 -9.18 -7.38 -28.96
N LEU A 29 -8.16 -6.98 -28.22
CA LEU A 29 -8.02 -7.43 -26.84
C LEU A 29 -9.24 -6.87 -26.11
N ASP A 30 -10.11 -7.75 -25.60
CA ASP A 30 -11.29 -7.37 -24.82
C ASP A 30 -10.92 -6.86 -23.40
N GLY A 31 -9.65 -6.50 -23.19
CA GLY A 31 -9.09 -5.93 -21.97
C GLY A 31 -7.59 -5.65 -22.12
N PRO A 32 -6.95 -5.03 -21.10
CA PRO A 32 -5.52 -4.77 -21.14
C PRO A 32 -4.73 -6.09 -21.21
N PRO A 33 -3.64 -6.15 -22.00
CA PRO A 33 -2.70 -7.27 -22.01
C PRO A 33 -2.25 -7.68 -20.61
N ALA A 34 -2.06 -8.97 -20.36
CA ALA A 34 -1.46 -9.44 -19.11
C ALA A 34 -0.01 -8.95 -18.96
N LEU A 35 0.37 -8.59 -17.74
CA LEU A 35 1.77 -8.34 -17.35
C LEU A 35 2.30 -9.56 -16.61
N THR A 36 3.49 -10.03 -16.98
CA THR A 36 4.27 -10.98 -16.18
C THR A 36 5.56 -10.30 -15.73
N VAL A 37 5.84 -10.36 -14.43
CA VAL A 37 7.08 -9.81 -13.85
C VAL A 37 7.96 -10.95 -13.38
N SER A 38 9.26 -10.89 -13.66
CA SER A 38 10.21 -11.90 -13.22
C SER A 38 11.50 -11.29 -12.71
N ALA A 39 12.09 -11.92 -11.70
CA ALA A 39 13.42 -11.63 -11.16
C ALA A 39 14.37 -12.80 -11.48
N GLY A 40 14.40 -13.25 -12.75
CA GLY A 40 15.26 -14.34 -13.21
C GLY A 40 14.54 -15.39 -14.04
N ARG A 41 13.83 -16.36 -13.42
CA ARG A 41 13.25 -17.52 -14.13
C ARG A 41 11.75 -17.69 -14.01
N GLU A 42 11.19 -17.54 -12.81
CA GLU A 42 9.74 -17.66 -12.62
C GLU A 42 9.08 -16.29 -12.80
N GLY A 43 8.01 -16.28 -13.58
CA GLY A 43 7.21 -15.11 -13.85
C GLY A 43 5.96 -15.10 -12.98
N THR A 44 5.75 -13.99 -12.29
CA THR A 44 4.53 -13.72 -11.53
C THR A 44 3.56 -12.94 -12.42
N SER A 45 2.34 -13.45 -12.58
CA SER A 45 1.28 -12.74 -13.30
C SER A 45 0.73 -11.61 -12.43
N VAL A 46 0.66 -10.41 -12.98
CA VAL A 46 0.23 -9.20 -12.26
C VAL A 46 -1.07 -8.65 -12.83
N GLY A 47 -2.10 -8.62 -11.98
CA GLY A 47 -3.42 -8.08 -12.29
C GLY A 47 -3.45 -6.55 -12.37
N CYS A 48 -4.53 -6.00 -12.93
CA CYS A 48 -4.80 -4.57 -12.92
C CYS A 48 -5.60 -4.21 -11.67
N TRP A 49 -5.23 -3.12 -11.00
CA TRP A 49 -6.08 -2.51 -9.97
C TRP A 49 -6.87 -1.33 -10.53
N SER A 50 -6.34 -0.60 -11.53
CA SER A 50 -7.11 0.38 -12.31
C SER A 50 -6.91 0.17 -13.80
N VAL A 51 -7.96 0.42 -14.57
CA VAL A 51 -7.99 0.23 -16.01
C VAL A 51 -9.11 1.05 -16.64
N HIS A 52 -8.74 1.73 -17.72
CA HIS A 52 -9.66 2.38 -18.63
C HIS A 52 -9.36 1.87 -20.03
N TRP A 53 -10.21 1.02 -20.57
CA TRP A 53 -10.00 0.33 -21.83
C TRP A 53 -11.18 0.52 -22.77
N THR A 54 -10.88 0.86 -24.02
CA THR A 54 -11.88 0.95 -25.09
C THR A 54 -11.44 0.11 -26.27
N SER A 55 -12.35 -0.73 -26.74
CA SER A 55 -12.21 -1.53 -27.96
C SER A 55 -13.52 -1.47 -28.76
N PRO A 56 -13.58 -1.96 -30.01
CA PRO A 56 -14.82 -1.98 -30.79
C PRO A 56 -15.92 -2.84 -30.18
N THR A 57 -15.55 -3.83 -29.37
CA THR A 57 -16.45 -4.85 -28.82
C THR A 57 -16.79 -4.59 -27.36
N ALA A 58 -15.94 -3.89 -26.63
CA ALA A 58 -16.10 -3.65 -25.20
C ALA A 58 -15.44 -2.35 -24.72
N THR A 59 -16.06 -1.75 -23.71
CA THR A 59 -15.45 -0.72 -22.86
C THR A 59 -15.36 -1.27 -21.45
N PHE A 60 -14.19 -1.19 -20.82
CA PHE A 60 -13.94 -1.66 -19.47
C PHE A 60 -13.37 -0.52 -18.64
N ASN A 61 -14.02 -0.21 -17.52
CA ASN A 61 -13.53 0.74 -16.54
C ASN A 61 -13.61 0.07 -15.17
N ALA A 62 -12.48 0.00 -14.49
CA ALA A 62 -12.43 -0.41 -13.10
C ALA A 62 -11.37 0.42 -12.41
N ASP A 63 -11.72 0.96 -11.24
CA ASP A 63 -10.83 1.70 -10.37
C ASP A 63 -10.89 1.04 -9.00
N GLY A 64 -9.81 0.36 -8.66
CA GLY A 64 -9.57 -0.22 -7.34
C GLY A 64 -8.68 0.67 -6.49
N ASP A 65 -8.43 0.20 -5.27
CA ASP A 65 -7.54 0.87 -4.34
C ASP A 65 -6.09 0.82 -4.82
N VAL A 66 -5.34 1.88 -4.55
CA VAL A 66 -3.93 1.97 -4.93
C VAL A 66 -3.10 0.89 -4.20
N PRO A 67 -2.11 0.26 -4.86
CA PRO A 67 -1.31 -0.81 -4.26
C PRO A 67 -0.54 -0.40 -3.01
N THR A 68 -0.25 0.90 -2.87
CA THR A 68 0.45 1.50 -1.74
C THR A 68 -0.42 1.66 -0.49
N ALA A 69 -1.73 1.46 -0.59
CA ALA A 69 -2.60 1.46 0.57
C ALA A 69 -2.31 0.21 1.44
N PRO A 70 -2.06 0.37 2.76
CA PRO A 70 -1.60 -0.73 3.63
C PRO A 70 -2.46 -2.00 3.56
N TYR A 71 -3.79 -1.84 3.55
CA TYR A 71 -4.75 -2.95 3.51
C TYR A 71 -4.80 -3.72 2.18
N VAL A 72 -4.25 -3.16 1.10
CA VAL A 72 -4.22 -3.82 -0.23
C VAL A 72 -2.96 -4.67 -0.38
N ARG A 73 -1.97 -4.49 0.49
CA ARG A 73 -0.66 -5.15 0.42
C ARG A 73 -0.77 -6.68 0.35
N SER A 74 -1.65 -7.29 1.13
CA SER A 74 -1.87 -8.75 1.11
C SER A 74 -2.51 -9.28 -0.18
N ARG A 75 -3.18 -8.41 -0.93
CA ARG A 75 -3.82 -8.75 -2.21
C ARG A 75 -2.86 -8.61 -3.39
N GLN A 76 -1.66 -8.07 -3.16
CA GLN A 76 -0.67 -7.89 -4.21
C GLN A 76 0.02 -9.22 -4.54
N PRO A 77 0.26 -9.50 -5.83
CA PRO A 77 1.13 -10.59 -6.21
C PRO A 77 2.57 -10.31 -5.73
N VAL A 78 3.29 -11.37 -5.35
CA VAL A 78 4.64 -11.27 -4.79
C VAL A 78 5.67 -11.76 -5.82
N VAL A 79 6.73 -10.98 -6.00
CA VAL A 79 7.89 -11.30 -6.82
C VAL A 79 9.08 -11.51 -5.89
N TYR A 80 9.57 -12.75 -5.82
CA TYR A 80 10.75 -13.09 -5.02
C TYR A 80 12.05 -12.84 -5.80
N VAL A 81 12.96 -12.09 -5.20
CA VAL A 81 14.27 -11.75 -5.74
C VAL A 81 15.33 -12.63 -5.09
N ARG A 82 16.09 -13.35 -5.93
CA ARG A 82 17.23 -14.14 -5.45
C ARG A 82 18.46 -13.26 -5.26
N ALA A 83 19.35 -13.68 -4.36
CA ALA A 83 20.65 -13.05 -4.20
C ALA A 83 21.40 -12.97 -5.55
N GLY A 84 21.91 -11.78 -5.88
CA GLY A 84 22.65 -11.51 -7.11
C GLY A 84 21.79 -11.16 -8.34
N VAL A 85 20.47 -11.06 -8.19
CA VAL A 85 19.60 -10.51 -9.25
C VAL A 85 19.61 -8.98 -9.16
N GLU A 86 19.99 -8.32 -10.25
CA GLU A 86 20.13 -6.85 -10.30
C GLU A 86 19.01 -6.17 -11.12
N THR A 87 18.11 -6.95 -11.72
CA THR A 87 17.07 -6.43 -12.61
C THR A 87 15.76 -7.19 -12.50
N LEU A 88 14.64 -6.48 -12.69
CA LEU A 88 13.33 -7.09 -12.97
C LEU A 88 13.05 -7.04 -14.47
N THR A 89 12.38 -8.07 -14.98
CA THR A 89 11.91 -8.12 -16.36
C THR A 89 10.38 -8.10 -16.38
N LEU A 90 9.82 -7.05 -16.98
CA LEU A 90 8.41 -6.89 -17.28
C LEU A 90 8.16 -7.45 -18.69
N SER A 91 7.27 -8.43 -18.78
CA SER A 91 6.95 -9.16 -20.01
C SER A 91 5.50 -8.96 -20.39
N TYR A 92 5.29 -8.55 -21.64
CA TYR A 92 3.98 -8.28 -22.24
C TYR A 92 3.79 -9.10 -23.52
N PRO A 93 2.58 -9.62 -23.79
CA PRO A 93 2.30 -10.30 -25.05
C PRO A 93 2.35 -9.32 -26.25
N VAL A 94 2.03 -8.04 -26.02
CA VAL A 94 2.08 -6.94 -26.99
C VAL A 94 2.84 -5.79 -26.34
N ALA A 95 3.59 -4.95 -27.07
CA ALA A 95 4.29 -3.84 -26.44
C ALA A 95 3.33 -2.66 -26.13
N PRO A 96 3.30 -2.13 -24.89
CA PRO A 96 2.60 -0.89 -24.61
C PRO A 96 3.21 0.29 -25.38
N GLY A 97 2.43 1.34 -25.59
CA GLY A 97 2.92 2.57 -26.21
C GLY A 97 3.83 3.35 -25.26
N HIS A 98 3.47 3.40 -23.98
CA HIS A 98 4.22 4.07 -22.93
C HIS A 98 4.11 3.28 -21.62
N VAL A 99 5.18 3.29 -20.82
CA VAL A 99 5.28 2.64 -19.51
C VAL A 99 5.98 3.57 -18.53
N ARG A 100 5.42 3.67 -17.33
CA ARG A 100 6.09 4.20 -16.14
C ARG A 100 6.17 3.11 -15.08
N VAL A 101 7.33 2.98 -14.45
CA VAL A 101 7.56 2.08 -13.31
C VAL A 101 8.12 2.87 -12.14
N SER A 102 7.52 2.73 -10.97
CA SER A 102 8.01 3.30 -9.71
C SER A 102 8.02 2.24 -8.61
N CYS A 103 8.86 2.46 -7.60
CA CYS A 103 8.96 1.63 -6.40
C CYS A 103 8.83 2.52 -5.16
N THR A 104 7.98 2.12 -4.23
CA THR A 104 7.90 2.67 -2.88
C THR A 104 8.60 1.70 -1.93
N PRO A 105 9.83 2.02 -1.45
CA PRO A 105 10.60 1.09 -0.63
C PRO A 105 9.98 0.87 0.76
N ASP A 106 10.15 -0.33 1.29
CA ASP A 106 9.69 -0.69 2.62
C ASP A 106 10.42 0.09 3.73
N SER A 107 11.66 0.53 3.49
CA SER A 107 12.37 1.42 4.41
C SER A 107 11.64 2.77 4.60
N GLY A 108 10.77 3.14 3.66
CA GLY A 108 10.03 4.41 3.61
C GLY A 108 10.66 5.43 2.68
N GLY A 109 9.95 6.55 2.51
CA GLY A 109 10.33 7.64 1.61
C GLY A 109 9.38 7.82 0.43
N GLU A 110 9.74 8.75 -0.45
CA GLU A 110 8.99 9.05 -1.66
C GLU A 110 9.18 7.93 -2.72
N PRO A 111 8.17 7.66 -3.57
CA PRO A 111 8.30 6.72 -4.67
C PRO A 111 9.49 7.05 -5.59
N VAL A 112 10.32 6.04 -5.86
CA VAL A 112 11.47 6.14 -6.75
C VAL A 112 11.03 5.77 -8.17
N SER A 113 11.23 6.68 -9.13
CA SER A 113 10.99 6.38 -10.55
C SER A 113 12.11 5.51 -11.10
N LEU A 114 11.78 4.30 -11.55
CA LEU A 114 12.72 3.32 -12.10
C LEU A 114 12.78 3.34 -13.63
N TYR A 115 11.65 3.68 -14.27
CA TYR A 115 11.57 3.76 -15.73
C TYR A 115 10.42 4.67 -16.17
N GLU A 116 10.65 5.47 -17.21
CA GLU A 116 9.60 6.18 -17.93
C GLU A 116 9.97 6.26 -19.41
N GLY A 117 9.11 5.76 -20.30
CA GLY A 117 9.42 5.76 -21.72
C GLY A 117 8.51 4.88 -22.57
N GLY A 118 8.94 4.62 -23.80
CA GLY A 118 8.22 3.74 -24.72
C GLY A 118 8.17 2.29 -24.21
N GLY A 119 7.06 1.60 -24.43
CA GLY A 119 6.93 0.20 -24.03
C GLY A 119 7.69 -0.76 -24.95
N LYS A 120 8.03 -1.93 -24.40
CA LYS A 120 8.60 -3.08 -25.12
C LYS A 120 7.86 -4.33 -24.69
N ARG A 121 7.93 -5.39 -25.50
CA ARG A 121 7.40 -6.71 -25.09
C ARG A 121 8.17 -7.27 -23.89
N GLU A 122 9.47 -7.00 -23.83
CA GLU A 122 10.31 -7.29 -22.68
C GLU A 122 11.03 -6.00 -22.29
N LEU A 123 10.81 -5.57 -21.05
CA LEU A 123 11.41 -4.38 -20.48
C LEU A 123 12.17 -4.79 -19.21
N THR A 124 13.48 -4.60 -19.24
CA THR A 124 14.35 -4.81 -18.09
C THR A 124 14.53 -3.51 -17.34
N ILE A 125 14.24 -3.51 -16.04
CA ILE A 125 14.43 -2.37 -15.14
C ILE A 125 15.48 -2.73 -14.07
N PRO A 126 16.37 -1.81 -13.70
CA PRO A 126 17.31 -2.04 -12.61
C PRO A 126 16.56 -2.15 -11.29
N LEU A 127 16.97 -3.09 -10.44
CA LEU A 127 16.55 -3.14 -9.05
C LEU A 127 17.34 -2.09 -8.26
N PRO A 128 16.69 -1.21 -7.48
CA PRO A 128 17.41 -0.31 -6.59
C PRO A 128 18.06 -1.11 -5.45
N GLU A 129 19.01 -0.50 -4.74
CA GLU A 129 19.68 -1.16 -3.59
C GLU A 129 18.67 -1.55 -2.51
N ASP A 130 17.75 -0.64 -2.19
CA ASP A 130 16.57 -0.90 -1.36
C ASP A 130 15.38 -1.33 -2.23
N PHE A 131 15.49 -2.54 -2.79
CA PHE A 131 14.51 -3.06 -3.73
C PHE A 131 13.22 -3.55 -3.09
N ARG A 132 13.22 -3.81 -1.79
CA ARG A 132 12.07 -4.40 -1.11
C ARG A 132 10.97 -3.33 -1.00
N GLY A 133 9.78 -3.62 -1.51
CA GLY A 133 8.70 -2.65 -1.49
C GLY A 133 7.58 -2.93 -2.48
N ILE A 134 6.75 -1.89 -2.68
CA ILE A 134 5.60 -1.92 -3.58
C ILE A 134 6.00 -1.29 -4.90
N TYR A 135 5.80 -2.04 -5.98
CA TYR A 135 6.10 -1.59 -7.34
C TYR A 135 4.79 -1.27 -8.05
N GLU A 136 4.76 -0.12 -8.69
CA GLU A 136 3.64 0.35 -9.47
C GLU A 136 4.04 0.47 -10.94
N VAL A 137 3.19 -0.05 -11.82
CA VAL A 137 3.39 0.00 -13.27
C VAL A 137 2.16 0.64 -13.89
N SER A 138 2.38 1.76 -14.59
CA SER A 138 1.36 2.46 -15.37
C SER A 138 1.65 2.31 -16.86
N GLU A 139 0.66 1.87 -17.62
CA GLU A 139 0.78 1.50 -19.02
C GLU A 139 -0.25 2.26 -19.86
N THR A 140 0.17 2.79 -21.01
CA THR A 140 -0.73 3.35 -22.02
C THR A 140 -0.60 2.59 -23.33
N TRP A 141 -1.73 2.19 -23.90
CA TRP A 141 -1.84 1.39 -25.11
C TRP A 141 -2.45 2.22 -26.23
N ASN A 142 -1.60 2.59 -27.19
CA ASN A 142 -2.00 3.24 -28.45
C ASN A 142 -1.62 2.39 -29.66
N THR A 143 -1.01 1.22 -29.43
CA THR A 143 -0.34 0.37 -30.42
C THR A 143 -1.22 -0.78 -30.92
N VAL A 144 -2.44 -0.94 -30.39
CA VAL A 144 -3.39 -1.98 -30.82
C VAL A 144 -4.66 -1.39 -31.44
N PRO A 145 -4.61 -0.49 -32.46
CA PRO A 145 -5.82 0.01 -33.08
C PRO A 145 -6.71 -1.16 -33.56
N PRO A 146 -8.02 -1.10 -33.30
CA PRO A 146 -8.80 0.00 -32.71
C PRO A 146 -8.89 0.05 -31.17
N ALA A 147 -8.24 -0.85 -30.44
CA ALA A 147 -8.22 -0.86 -28.98
C ALA A 147 -7.17 0.11 -28.39
N THR A 148 -7.60 0.96 -27.46
CA THR A 148 -6.74 1.86 -26.72
C THR A 148 -7.13 1.88 -25.25
N GLY A 149 -6.18 2.18 -24.38
CA GLY A 149 -6.49 2.28 -22.96
C GLY A 149 -5.29 2.47 -22.07
N ASN A 150 -5.58 2.65 -20.79
CA ASN A 150 -4.60 2.73 -19.73
C ASN A 150 -4.83 1.59 -18.73
N ALA A 151 -3.76 1.10 -18.13
CA ALA A 151 -3.81 0.16 -17.03
C ALA A 151 -2.79 0.54 -15.97
N ALA A 152 -3.15 0.35 -14.71
CA ALA A 152 -2.26 0.48 -13.57
C ALA A 152 -2.23 -0.84 -12.78
N ARG A 153 -1.04 -1.21 -12.32
CA ARG A 153 -0.76 -2.49 -11.67
C ARG A 153 0.13 -2.29 -10.45
N GLY A 154 0.00 -3.20 -9.50
CA GLY A 154 0.78 -3.25 -8.28
C GLY A 154 1.34 -4.65 -8.05
N PHE A 155 2.54 -4.75 -7.49
CA PHE A 155 3.09 -6.00 -6.99
C PHE A 155 4.12 -5.72 -5.89
N LEU A 156 4.33 -6.72 -5.03
CA LEU A 156 5.38 -6.68 -4.03
C LEU A 156 6.65 -7.30 -4.57
N VAL A 157 7.79 -6.71 -4.20
CA VAL A 157 9.11 -7.29 -4.46
C VAL A 157 9.79 -7.51 -3.12
N VAL A 158 10.24 -8.74 -2.88
CA VAL A 158 10.83 -9.19 -1.61
C VAL A 158 12.01 -10.13 -1.86
N GLY A 159 12.95 -10.24 -0.92
CA GLY A 159 14.00 -11.25 -1.01
C GLY A 159 13.45 -12.67 -0.89
N GLU A 160 14.05 -13.63 -1.59
CA GLU A 160 13.70 -15.05 -1.42
C GLU A 160 13.97 -15.51 0.03
N GLY A 161 12.93 -15.96 0.73
CA GLY A 161 13.00 -16.36 2.14
C GLY A 161 12.80 -15.22 3.16
N GLU A 162 12.56 -13.99 2.70
CA GLU A 162 12.20 -12.86 3.56
C GLU A 162 10.68 -12.81 3.82
N PRO A 163 10.24 -12.28 4.98
CA PRO A 163 8.82 -12.10 5.26
C PRO A 163 8.20 -11.05 4.33
N VAL A 164 6.97 -11.32 3.86
CA VAL A 164 6.27 -10.46 2.89
C VAL A 164 5.60 -9.24 3.56
N GLY A 165 5.24 -9.36 4.84
CA GLY A 165 4.62 -8.29 5.64
C GLY A 165 5.41 -6.99 5.64
N ASP A 166 4.74 -5.87 5.92
CA ASP A 166 5.40 -4.57 6.08
C ASP A 166 6.32 -4.63 7.32
N PRO A 167 7.64 -4.46 7.16
CA PRO A 167 8.57 -4.56 8.28
C PRO A 167 8.33 -3.50 9.36
N LYS A 168 7.69 -2.37 9.03
CA LYS A 168 7.31 -1.33 9.99
C LYS A 168 6.18 -1.77 10.92
N LEU A 169 5.51 -2.88 10.58
CA LEU A 169 4.39 -3.46 11.31
C LEU A 169 4.73 -4.86 11.85
N ASN A 170 6.02 -5.19 11.98
CA ASN A 170 6.47 -6.41 12.66
C ASN A 170 6.19 -6.37 14.17
N GLU A 171 6.15 -5.18 14.76
CA GLU A 171 5.81 -4.92 16.16
C GLU A 171 4.82 -3.76 16.25
N PRO A 172 4.07 -3.63 17.35
CA PRO A 172 3.24 -2.46 17.61
C PRO A 172 4.01 -1.14 17.42
N PRO A 173 3.54 -0.21 16.56
CA PRO A 173 4.20 1.08 16.36
C PRO A 173 4.34 1.87 17.66
N ALA A 174 5.46 2.54 17.88
CA ALA A 174 5.61 3.41 19.06
C ALA A 174 4.71 4.64 18.96
N LEU A 175 4.16 5.08 20.09
CA LEU A 175 3.43 6.34 20.25
C LEU A 175 4.28 7.34 21.03
N THR A 176 4.50 8.52 20.45
CA THR A 176 5.03 9.69 21.14
C THR A 176 3.90 10.70 21.36
N VAL A 177 3.77 11.17 22.60
CA VAL A 177 2.81 12.21 23.00
C VAL A 177 3.59 13.50 23.20
N ALA A 178 3.23 14.56 22.48
CA ALA A 178 3.96 15.82 22.49
C ALA A 178 3.06 17.02 22.77
N ILE A 179 3.59 18.00 23.49
CA ILE A 179 3.05 19.36 23.50
C ILE A 179 3.58 20.06 22.24
N PRO A 180 2.75 20.72 21.42
CA PRO A 180 3.22 21.44 20.25
C PRO A 180 4.35 22.43 20.59
N GLY A 181 5.55 22.21 20.06
CA GLY A 181 6.75 23.01 20.34
C GLY A 181 7.33 22.89 21.76
N GLY A 182 6.85 21.93 22.55
CA GLY A 182 7.19 21.74 23.95
C GLY A 182 7.85 20.40 24.25
N LYS A 183 7.50 19.81 25.39
CA LYS A 183 8.01 18.51 25.83
C LYS A 183 7.28 17.37 25.12
N GLU A 184 7.96 16.24 25.01
CA GLU A 184 7.39 15.00 24.50
C GLU A 184 7.80 13.81 25.39
N VAL A 185 6.96 12.78 25.37
CA VAL A 185 7.22 11.49 26.03
C VAL A 185 6.79 10.35 25.12
N THR A 186 7.54 9.24 25.12
CA THR A 186 7.10 8.00 24.49
C THR A 186 6.15 7.28 25.44
N ALA A 187 4.92 7.03 25.00
CA ALA A 187 3.91 6.32 25.78
C ALA A 187 4.33 4.87 26.04
N ARG A 188 3.91 4.33 27.18
CA ARG A 188 4.21 2.96 27.58
C ARG A 188 3.27 1.99 26.89
N LEU A 189 3.81 0.93 26.30
CA LEU A 189 2.98 -0.14 25.73
C LEU A 189 2.15 -0.84 26.82
N GLY A 190 0.85 -0.90 26.60
CA GLY A 190 -0.14 -1.61 27.41
C GLY A 190 -0.40 -3.01 26.88
N SER A 191 -1.64 -3.48 27.01
CA SER A 191 -2.06 -4.76 26.45
C SER A 191 -2.23 -4.64 24.94
N TYR A 192 -1.95 -5.71 24.21
CA TYR A 192 -2.13 -5.72 22.77
C TYR A 192 -2.37 -7.13 22.20
N SER A 193 -3.03 -7.16 21.06
CA SER A 193 -3.04 -8.28 20.12
C SER A 193 -2.45 -7.79 18.80
N TRP A 194 -1.36 -8.44 18.36
CA TRP A 194 -0.61 -8.03 17.18
C TRP A 194 -0.41 -9.20 16.23
N PHE A 195 -0.76 -9.03 14.95
CA PHE A 195 -0.72 -10.09 13.94
C PHE A 195 0.13 -9.68 12.75
N VAL A 196 1.25 -10.37 12.52
CA VAL A 196 2.12 -10.11 11.38
C VAL A 196 1.76 -11.08 10.25
N TRP A 197 1.57 -10.55 9.05
CA TRP A 197 1.39 -11.38 7.85
C TRP A 197 2.73 -11.86 7.31
N LEU A 198 2.88 -13.16 7.16
CA LEU A 198 4.11 -13.79 6.70
C LEU A 198 4.09 -14.07 5.19
N GLY A 199 2.91 -14.07 4.57
CA GLY A 199 2.70 -14.34 3.15
C GLY A 199 1.58 -15.35 2.92
N GLY A 200 0.84 -15.23 1.80
CA GLY A 200 -0.28 -16.13 1.51
C GLY A 200 -1.34 -16.11 2.62
N GLU A 201 -1.71 -17.28 3.14
CA GLU A 201 -2.66 -17.42 4.26
C GLU A 201 -1.95 -17.47 5.64
N GLU A 202 -0.62 -17.33 5.69
CA GLU A 202 0.15 -17.46 6.93
C GLU A 202 0.23 -16.14 7.72
N MET A 203 -0.07 -16.25 9.02
CA MET A 203 0.01 -15.14 9.98
C MET A 203 0.63 -15.61 11.30
N GLU A 204 1.35 -14.73 11.96
CA GLU A 204 1.87 -14.92 13.31
C GLU A 204 1.24 -13.91 14.26
N GLY A 205 0.68 -14.40 15.37
CA GLY A 205 -0.03 -13.58 16.35
C GLY A 205 0.67 -13.55 17.71
N THR A 206 0.80 -12.36 18.29
CA THR A 206 1.22 -12.12 19.67
C THR A 206 0.06 -11.52 20.46
N ILE A 207 -0.24 -12.09 21.62
CA ILE A 207 -1.16 -11.49 22.60
C ILE A 207 -0.36 -11.24 23.86
N ALA A 208 -0.35 -9.99 24.33
CA ALA A 208 0.37 -9.59 25.51
C ALA A 208 -0.57 -8.84 26.47
N ASP A 209 -0.60 -9.32 27.71
CA ASP A 209 -1.36 -8.67 28.78
C ASP A 209 -0.44 -7.77 29.60
N ALA A 210 -0.90 -6.55 29.86
CA ALA A 210 -0.28 -5.60 30.77
C ALA A 210 -1.01 -5.55 32.11
N ALA A 211 -0.29 -5.11 33.16
CA ALA A 211 -0.93 -4.74 34.42
C ALA A 211 -1.94 -3.61 34.21
N HIS A 212 -2.99 -3.60 35.05
CA HIS A 212 -4.03 -2.57 35.04
C HIS A 212 -3.42 -1.16 35.02
N PRO A 213 -3.92 -0.20 34.21
CA PRO A 213 -3.31 1.12 34.04
C PRO A 213 -3.00 1.86 35.36
N LEU A 214 -3.94 1.84 36.31
CA LEU A 214 -3.77 2.45 37.64
C LEU A 214 -2.81 1.71 38.59
N ALA A 215 -2.44 0.46 38.28
CA ALA A 215 -1.49 -0.33 39.08
C ALA A 215 -0.04 -0.18 38.60
N ARG A 216 0.20 0.56 37.52
CA ARG A 216 1.52 0.74 36.92
C ARG A 216 2.28 1.89 37.58
N SER A 217 3.54 1.63 37.93
CA SER A 217 4.46 2.64 38.46
C SER A 217 5.47 3.15 37.44
N ASP A 218 5.47 2.60 36.22
CA ASP A 218 6.42 2.88 35.15
C ASP A 218 5.84 3.79 34.05
N LEU A 219 4.77 4.53 34.36
CA LEU A 219 4.12 5.39 33.37
C LEU A 219 4.93 6.66 33.10
N PRO A 220 5.12 7.03 31.81
CA PRO A 220 5.74 8.30 31.46
C PRO A 220 4.81 9.45 31.83
N VAL A 221 5.36 10.48 32.49
CA VAL A 221 4.61 11.64 32.95
C VAL A 221 4.86 12.82 32.01
N LEU A 222 3.80 13.40 31.46
CA LEU A 222 3.84 14.61 30.65
C LEU A 222 3.18 15.77 31.42
N PRO A 223 3.95 16.78 31.88
CA PRO A 223 3.41 17.87 32.67
C PRO A 223 2.69 18.88 31.77
N VAL A 224 1.38 18.72 31.65
CA VAL A 224 0.48 19.62 30.91
C VAL A 224 -0.62 20.16 31.79
N GLN A 225 -1.16 21.31 31.41
CA GLN A 225 -2.29 21.92 32.09
C GLN A 225 -3.61 21.52 31.41
N PRO A 226 -4.74 21.52 32.15
CA PRO A 226 -6.05 21.36 31.53
C PRO A 226 -6.29 22.41 30.44
N GLY A 227 -6.87 22.00 29.32
CA GLY A 227 -7.08 22.84 28.15
C GLY A 227 -5.87 22.99 27.22
N GLU A 228 -4.71 22.42 27.54
CA GLU A 228 -3.61 22.32 26.57
C GLU A 228 -3.87 21.25 25.51
N GLY A 229 -3.38 21.50 24.30
CA GLY A 229 -3.42 20.55 23.19
C GLY A 229 -2.20 19.63 23.20
N LEU A 230 -2.44 18.35 22.95
CA LEU A 230 -1.45 17.30 22.79
C LEU A 230 -1.50 16.75 21.36
N GLU A 231 -0.35 16.44 20.80
CA GLU A 231 -0.20 15.79 19.52
C GLU A 231 0.21 14.33 19.72
N LEU A 232 -0.55 13.40 19.13
CA LEU A 232 -0.28 11.97 19.13
C LEU A 232 0.47 11.57 17.86
N ARG A 233 1.76 11.25 17.99
CA ARG A 233 2.63 10.90 16.87
C ARG A 233 2.94 9.40 16.89
N PHE A 234 2.36 8.67 15.95
CA PHE A 234 2.68 7.27 15.72
C PHE A 234 3.79 7.12 14.69
N ALA A 235 4.68 6.13 14.88
CA ALA A 235 5.67 5.77 13.87
C ALA A 235 5.00 5.29 12.56
N VAL A 236 3.87 4.59 12.69
CA VAL A 236 2.96 4.26 11.58
C VAL A 236 1.54 4.64 12.02
N PRO A 237 0.84 5.54 11.30
CA PRO A 237 -0.51 5.97 11.67
C PRO A 237 -1.50 4.79 11.77
N PRO A 238 -2.35 4.74 12.82
CA PRO A 238 -3.42 3.75 12.93
C PRO A 238 -4.61 4.08 12.02
N ASP A 239 -5.45 3.06 11.79
CA ASP A 239 -6.71 3.18 11.06
C ASP A 239 -7.84 3.67 11.95
N GLU A 240 -7.87 3.22 13.23
CA GLU A 240 -8.79 3.75 14.24
C GLU A 240 -8.04 4.15 15.51
N LEU A 241 -8.58 5.18 16.17
CA LEU A 241 -7.97 5.78 17.35
C LEU A 241 -9.04 6.22 18.34
N SER A 242 -8.83 5.89 19.61
CA SER A 242 -9.62 6.43 20.72
C SER A 242 -8.73 6.69 21.93
N VAL A 243 -9.12 7.65 22.77
CA VAL A 243 -8.43 7.97 24.01
C VAL A 243 -9.39 7.79 25.16
N TRP A 244 -8.90 7.17 26.23
CA TRP A 244 -9.64 6.81 27.42
C TRP A 244 -8.89 7.31 28.65
N VAL A 245 -9.62 7.69 29.68
CA VAL A 245 -9.02 8.22 30.91
C VAL A 245 -9.43 7.39 32.10
N TRP A 246 -8.42 6.93 32.82
CA TRP A 246 -8.54 6.24 34.09
C TRP A 246 -8.37 7.25 35.21
N SER A 247 -9.37 7.35 36.09
CA SER A 247 -9.31 8.18 37.27
C SER A 247 -8.93 7.32 38.48
N PRO A 248 -7.93 7.68 39.28
CA PRO A 248 -7.65 6.98 40.52
C PRO A 248 -8.74 7.30 41.56
N SER A 249 -9.82 6.53 41.57
CA SER A 249 -10.72 6.48 42.72
C SER A 249 -10.26 5.39 43.70
N GLN A 250 -10.70 5.46 44.96
CA GLN A 250 -10.32 4.45 45.96
C GLN A 250 -10.93 3.06 45.68
N GLU A 251 -11.81 2.93 44.69
CA GLU A 251 -12.41 1.67 44.26
C GLU A 251 -11.76 1.21 42.95
N THR A 252 -11.09 0.06 43.00
CA THR A 252 -10.21 -0.49 41.95
C THR A 252 -10.94 -1.06 40.73
N GLN A 253 -12.18 -0.62 40.46
CA GLN A 253 -13.07 -1.18 39.42
C GLN A 253 -13.74 -0.14 38.52
N GLU A 254 -13.34 1.13 38.54
CA GLU A 254 -13.92 2.11 37.61
C GLU A 254 -13.50 1.83 36.16
N GLU A 255 -14.49 1.76 35.27
CA GLU A 255 -14.29 1.74 33.82
C GLU A 255 -13.71 3.10 33.38
N PRO A 256 -12.81 3.11 32.38
CA PRO A 256 -12.26 4.36 31.89
C PRO A 256 -13.33 5.13 31.11
N VAL A 257 -13.21 6.46 31.13
CA VAL A 257 -14.11 7.35 30.38
C VAL A 257 -13.46 7.72 29.06
N GLN A 258 -14.17 7.54 27.94
CA GLN A 258 -13.68 7.96 26.63
C GLN A 258 -13.57 9.49 26.57
N VAL A 259 -12.52 9.98 25.92
CA VAL A 259 -12.32 11.40 25.65
C VAL A 259 -12.96 11.77 24.33
N ASP A 260 -13.94 12.66 24.38
CA ASP A 260 -14.64 13.17 23.19
C ASP A 260 -13.87 14.31 22.50
N SER A 261 -12.84 14.85 23.14
CA SER A 261 -12.05 15.99 22.66
C SER A 261 -10.82 15.58 21.83
N LEU A 262 -10.91 14.43 21.15
CA LEU A 262 -9.94 13.97 20.16
C LEU A 262 -10.37 14.40 18.76
N SER A 263 -9.50 15.08 18.03
CA SER A 263 -9.71 15.47 16.63
C SER A 263 -8.54 15.00 15.78
N GLY A 264 -8.71 13.86 15.10
CA GLY A 264 -7.61 13.20 14.41
C GLY A 264 -6.55 12.75 15.42
N TYR A 265 -5.37 13.36 15.37
CA TYR A 265 -4.26 13.09 16.27
C TYR A 265 -4.06 14.17 17.34
N ASP A 266 -4.92 15.19 17.37
CA ASP A 266 -4.87 16.26 18.34
C ASP A 266 -5.84 15.96 19.49
N LEU A 267 -5.31 15.87 20.70
CA LEU A 267 -6.06 15.63 21.93
C LEU A 267 -6.08 16.90 22.77
N LEU A 268 -7.26 17.44 23.06
CA LEU A 268 -7.39 18.51 24.05
C LEU A 268 -7.53 17.92 25.44
N VAL A 269 -6.64 18.29 26.37
CA VAL A 269 -6.69 17.81 27.76
C VAL A 269 -7.97 18.32 28.44
N PRO A 270 -8.88 17.45 28.92
CA PRO A 270 -10.11 17.88 29.59
C PRO A 270 -9.83 18.69 30.87
N GLU A 271 -10.76 19.57 31.26
CA GLU A 271 -10.64 20.41 32.47
C GLU A 271 -10.41 19.60 33.77
N ASN A 272 -10.88 18.35 33.80
CA ASN A 272 -10.68 17.42 34.91
C ASN A 272 -9.52 16.44 34.65
N GLY A 273 -8.48 16.82 33.92
CA GLY A 273 -7.42 15.93 33.43
C GLY A 273 -6.30 15.60 34.44
N ASP A 274 -6.17 16.40 35.51
CA ASP A 274 -5.04 16.32 36.45
C ASP A 274 -5.03 15.00 37.24
N GLY A 275 -3.83 14.44 37.42
CA GLY A 275 -3.58 13.22 38.19
C GLY A 275 -4.14 11.94 37.57
N LYS A 276 -4.43 11.93 36.26
CA LYS A 276 -5.08 10.81 35.57
C LYS A 276 -4.14 10.04 34.65
N VAL A 277 -4.47 8.77 34.44
CA VAL A 277 -3.79 7.90 33.48
C VAL A 277 -4.59 7.89 32.19
N TYR A 278 -3.92 8.17 31.08
CA TYR A 278 -4.50 8.17 29.75
C TYR A 278 -4.12 6.86 29.05
N GLU A 279 -5.12 6.24 28.45
CA GLU A 279 -5.00 5.05 27.61
C GLU A 279 -5.41 5.42 26.19
N VAL A 280 -4.44 5.43 25.28
CA VAL A 280 -4.67 5.56 23.85
C VAL A 280 -4.85 4.17 23.29
N ARG A 281 -6.00 3.88 22.69
CA ARG A 281 -6.28 2.62 22.00
C ARG A 281 -6.25 2.87 20.51
N ALA A 282 -5.38 2.15 19.82
CA ALA A 282 -5.20 2.28 18.39
C ALA A 282 -5.31 0.90 17.73
N SER A 283 -5.84 0.89 16.51
CA SER A 283 -5.96 -0.32 15.71
C SER A 283 -5.35 -0.14 14.33
N TRP A 284 -4.74 -1.21 13.83
CA TRP A 284 -4.17 -1.28 12.50
C TRP A 284 -4.81 -2.42 11.74
N HIS A 285 -5.26 -2.09 10.54
CA HIS A 285 -5.70 -3.01 9.53
C HIS A 285 -4.47 -3.54 8.79
N LEU A 286 -3.99 -4.70 9.23
CA LEU A 286 -2.73 -5.24 8.72
C LEU A 286 -2.97 -6.01 7.41
N VAL A 287 -3.89 -6.98 7.42
CA VAL A 287 -4.17 -7.86 6.29
C VAL A 287 -5.64 -8.29 6.27
N GLU A 288 -6.28 -8.12 5.11
CA GLU A 288 -7.66 -8.56 4.81
C GLU A 288 -8.77 -8.09 5.75
N GLU A 289 -9.10 -8.86 6.78
CA GLU A 289 -10.08 -8.52 7.84
C GLU A 289 -9.42 -8.60 9.22
N THR A 290 -8.09 -8.80 9.27
CA THR A 290 -7.33 -8.97 10.50
C THR A 290 -6.91 -7.62 11.05
N TRP A 291 -7.39 -7.34 12.26
CA TRP A 291 -7.06 -6.15 13.01
C TRP A 291 -6.10 -6.48 14.13
N SER A 292 -5.08 -5.64 14.28
CA SER A 292 -4.28 -5.59 15.50
C SER A 292 -4.70 -4.42 16.35
N GLN A 293 -4.67 -4.61 17.66
CA GLN A 293 -5.12 -3.63 18.64
C GLN A 293 -4.04 -3.45 19.70
N VAL A 294 -3.77 -2.19 20.05
CA VAL A 294 -2.73 -1.84 21.00
C VAL A 294 -3.24 -0.75 21.91
N SER A 295 -2.98 -0.89 23.22
CA SER A 295 -3.12 0.21 24.16
C SER A 295 -1.77 0.84 24.51
N TYR A 296 -1.75 2.16 24.66
CA TYR A 296 -0.59 2.94 25.07
C TYR A 296 -0.96 3.81 26.27
N LEU A 297 -0.08 3.88 27.25
CA LEU A 297 -0.35 4.47 28.55
C LEU A 297 0.62 5.62 28.84
N PHE A 298 0.09 6.74 29.29
CA PHE A 298 0.87 7.85 29.84
C PHE A 298 0.09 8.55 30.96
N GLN A 299 0.77 9.37 31.74
CA GLN A 299 0.18 10.08 32.86
C GLN A 299 0.29 11.60 32.67
N ILE A 300 -0.80 12.29 33.01
CA ILE A 300 -0.79 13.74 33.23
C ILE A 300 -0.81 13.94 34.76
N PRO A 301 0.15 14.71 35.32
CA PRO A 301 0.33 14.84 36.77
C PRO A 301 -0.83 15.55 37.46
#